data_AF-A0A519MYT5-F1
#
_entry.id   AF-A0A519MYT5-F1
#
_cell.length_a   1.000
_cell.length_b   1.000
_cell.length_c   1.000
_cell.angle_alpha   90.00
_cell.angle_beta   90.00
_cell.angle_gamma   90.00
#
_symmetry.space_group_name_H-M   'P 1'
#
loop_
_entity.id
_entity.type
_entity.pdbx_description
1 polymer ?
#
loop_
_entity_poly.entity_id
_entity_poly.type
_entity_poly.pdbx_seq_one_letter_code
_entity_poly.pdbx_strand_id
1 'polypeptide(L)'
;MTKFKLLNVALKIFISVLLLGIACQIAILFLLDPEMLEKINSKVPGSMYSAILLTTLLSIGLVQVQLSFASFGRLGYFNLKSSGYLKTGGLTLIFFSLASSVHNLFIISYLSTESILLNFIMYSIILLIGVGLMAVADILAKGEIIERENSLTI
;
A
#
# COMPACT_ATOMS: atom_id res chain seq x y z
N MET A 1 -2.89 22.65 9.28
CA MET A 1 -2.74 21.42 10.08
C MET A 1 -3.97 20.50 10.11
N THR A 2 -5.21 21.01 10.13
CA THR A 2 -6.45 20.20 10.16
C THR A 2 -6.58 19.20 9.02
N LYS A 3 -6.21 19.58 7.79
CA LYS A 3 -6.24 18.69 6.60
C LYS A 3 -5.30 17.49 6.72
N PHE A 4 -4.10 17.68 7.28
CA PHE A 4 -3.14 16.59 7.53
C PHE A 4 -3.63 15.64 8.62
N LYS A 5 -4.24 16.18 9.68
CA LYS A 5 -4.88 15.35 10.71
C LYS A 5 -6.02 14.53 10.13
N LEU A 6 -6.85 15.11 9.26
CA LEU A 6 -7.92 14.42 8.58
C LEU A 6 -7.40 13.27 7.70
N LEU A 7 -6.38 13.53 6.87
CA LEU A 7 -5.77 12.51 6.02
C LEU A 7 -5.18 11.36 6.86
N ASN A 8 -4.50 11.69 7.96
CA ASN A 8 -3.94 10.69 8.87
C ASN A 8 -5.01 9.80 9.51
N VAL A 9 -6.15 10.39 9.91
CA VAL A 9 -7.29 9.63 10.46
C VAL A 9 -7.93 8.77 9.38
N ALA A 10 -8.14 9.31 8.19
CA ALA A 10 -8.70 8.57 7.05
C ALA A 10 -7.84 7.35 6.70
N LEU A 11 -6.50 7.52 6.64
CA LEU A 11 -5.57 6.43 6.40
C LEU A 11 -5.65 5.36 7.49
N LYS A 12 -5.74 5.74 8.76
CA LYS A 12 -5.90 4.79 9.86
C LYS A 12 -7.18 3.97 9.73
N ILE A 13 -8.31 4.63 9.48
CA ILE A 13 -9.60 3.95 9.28
C ILE A 13 -9.50 2.97 8.12
N PHE A 14 -8.93 3.41 6.99
CA PHE A 14 -8.77 2.56 5.81
C PHE A 14 -7.87 1.35 6.08
N ILE A 15 -6.74 1.53 6.77
CA ILE A 15 -5.84 0.44 7.18
C ILE A 15 -6.57 -0.52 8.14
N SER A 16 -7.36 -0.01 9.09
CA SER A 16 -8.12 -0.87 10.02
C SER A 16 -9.14 -1.73 9.28
N VAL A 17 -9.83 -1.19 8.27
CA VAL A 17 -10.75 -1.95 7.42
C VAL A 17 -10.00 -3.03 6.62
N LEU A 18 -8.82 -2.71 6.08
CA LEU A 18 -7.98 -3.70 5.38
C LEU A 18 -7.52 -4.83 6.30
N LEU A 19 -7.07 -4.51 7.51
CA LEU A 19 -6.66 -5.52 8.50
C LEU A 19 -7.82 -6.42 8.90
N LEU A 20 -9.04 -5.87 9.03
CA LEU A 20 -10.25 -6.66 9.24
C LEU A 20 -10.53 -7.59 8.05
N GLY A 21 -10.36 -7.09 6.82
CA GLY A 21 -10.46 -7.89 5.60
C GLY A 21 -9.48 -9.06 5.58
N ILE A 22 -8.22 -8.84 5.96
CA ILE A 22 -7.20 -9.90 6.09
C ILE A 22 -7.64 -10.92 7.16
N ALA A 23 -8.10 -10.46 8.32
CA ALA A 23 -8.56 -11.35 9.39
C ALA A 23 -9.75 -12.22 8.94
N CYS A 24 -10.70 -11.65 8.20
CA CYS A 24 -11.79 -12.41 7.58
C CYS A 24 -11.28 -13.45 6.59
N GLN A 25 -10.34 -13.11 5.70
CA GLN A 25 -9.76 -14.06 4.75
C GLN A 25 -9.05 -15.22 5.46
N ILE A 26 -8.31 -14.93 6.54
CA ILE A 26 -7.66 -15.93 7.38
C ILE A 26 -8.70 -16.81 8.09
N ALA A 27 -9.74 -16.22 8.67
CA ALA A 27 -10.81 -16.98 9.32
C ALA A 27 -11.51 -17.93 8.35
N ILE A 28 -11.77 -17.47 7.12
CA ILE A 28 -12.33 -18.30 6.04
C ILE A 28 -11.44 -19.52 5.76
N LEU A 29 -10.11 -19.37 5.76
CA LEU A 29 -9.18 -20.48 5.56
C LEU A 29 -9.25 -21.54 6.67
N PHE A 30 -9.52 -21.14 7.92
CA PHE A 30 -9.55 -22.05 9.06
C PHE A 30 -10.94 -22.63 9.36
N LEU A 31 -12.00 -21.94 8.94
CA LEU A 31 -13.39 -22.32 9.25
C LEU A 31 -14.07 -23.11 8.13
N LEU A 32 -13.60 -23.04 6.89
CA LEU A 32 -14.15 -23.82 5.80
C LEU A 32 -13.62 -25.25 5.80
N ASP A 33 -14.51 -26.20 5.53
CA ASP A 33 -14.13 -27.59 5.32
C ASP A 33 -13.17 -27.72 4.11
N PRO A 34 -12.20 -28.66 4.16
CA PRO A 34 -11.19 -28.84 3.11
C PRO A 34 -11.78 -28.99 1.71
N GLU A 35 -12.91 -29.69 1.55
CA GLU A 35 -13.59 -29.86 0.25
C GLU A 35 -14.11 -28.54 -0.32
N MET A 36 -14.62 -27.63 0.53
CA MET A 36 -15.06 -26.31 0.09
C MET A 36 -13.87 -25.42 -0.28
N LEU A 37 -12.78 -25.53 0.46
CA LEU A 37 -11.54 -24.78 0.24
C LEU A 37 -10.85 -25.24 -1.05
N GLU A 38 -10.86 -26.55 -1.33
CA GLU A 38 -10.43 -27.12 -2.60
C GLU A 38 -11.32 -26.65 -3.76
N LYS A 39 -12.64 -26.61 -3.58
CA LYS A 39 -13.55 -26.07 -4.60
C LYS A 39 -13.26 -24.59 -4.91
N ILE A 40 -12.91 -23.77 -3.93
CA ILE A 40 -12.55 -22.36 -4.13
C ILE A 40 -11.19 -22.23 -4.84
N ASN A 41 -10.19 -23.01 -4.43
CA ASN A 41 -8.87 -23.01 -5.06
C ASN A 41 -8.80 -23.81 -6.37
N SER A 42 -9.84 -24.58 -6.72
CA SER A 42 -9.85 -25.48 -7.90
C SER A 42 -9.67 -24.74 -9.23
N LYS A 43 -10.10 -23.48 -9.29
CA LYS A 43 -9.90 -22.61 -10.45
C LYS A 43 -8.49 -22.05 -10.49
N VAL A 44 -7.96 -21.61 -9.36
CA VAL A 44 -6.62 -21.03 -9.26
C VAL A 44 -5.95 -21.58 -8.00
N PRO A 45 -5.03 -22.54 -8.13
CA PRO A 45 -4.30 -23.09 -6.99
C PRO A 45 -3.62 -21.97 -6.20
N GLY A 46 -4.01 -21.81 -4.94
CA GLY A 46 -3.44 -20.82 -4.04
C GLY A 46 -3.94 -19.38 -4.21
N SER A 47 -5.11 -19.17 -4.83
CA SER A 47 -5.71 -17.83 -4.96
C SER A 47 -5.94 -17.15 -3.61
N MET A 48 -6.39 -17.89 -2.60
CA MET A 48 -6.62 -17.33 -1.27
C MET A 48 -5.31 -16.89 -0.59
N TYR A 49 -4.24 -17.68 -0.69
CA TYR A 49 -2.94 -17.33 -0.10
C TYR A 49 -2.32 -16.12 -0.80
N SER A 50 -2.40 -16.06 -2.13
CA SER A 50 -1.93 -14.91 -2.90
C SER A 50 -2.74 -13.64 -2.61
N ALA A 51 -4.07 -13.75 -2.44
CA ALA A 51 -4.91 -12.63 -2.03
C ALA A 51 -4.52 -12.08 -0.65
N ILE A 52 -4.29 -12.95 0.34
CA ILE A 52 -3.83 -12.54 1.69
C ILE A 52 -2.47 -11.86 1.60
N LEU A 53 -1.53 -12.44 0.85
CA LEU A 53 -0.19 -11.90 0.69
C LEU A 53 -0.22 -10.50 0.05
N LEU A 54 -0.94 -10.33 -1.06
CA LEU A 54 -1.06 -9.05 -1.75
C LEU A 54 -1.77 -7.99 -0.90
N THR A 55 -2.83 -8.37 -0.19
CA THR A 55 -3.56 -7.46 0.72
C THR A 55 -2.67 -7.03 1.91
N THR A 56 -1.85 -7.94 2.43
CA THR A 56 -0.88 -7.65 3.49
C THR A 56 0.19 -6.69 2.98
N LEU A 57 0.73 -6.94 1.78
CA LEU A 57 1.73 -6.08 1.15
C LEU A 57 1.20 -4.66 0.92
N LEU A 58 -0.03 -4.53 0.42
CA LEU A 58 -0.71 -3.23 0.29
C LEU A 58 -0.84 -2.52 1.66
N SER A 59 -1.25 -3.26 2.69
CA SER A 59 -1.42 -2.73 4.04
C SER A 59 -0.11 -2.21 4.62
N ILE A 60 1.01 -2.92 4.41
CA ILE A 60 2.35 -2.48 4.82
C ILE A 60 2.70 -1.15 4.13
N GLY A 61 2.49 -1.04 2.82
CA GLY A 61 2.75 0.20 2.08
C GLY A 61 1.95 1.38 2.63
N LEU A 62 0.66 1.17 2.92
CA LEU A 62 -0.21 2.20 3.46
C LEU A 62 0.15 2.59 4.90
N VAL A 63 0.58 1.65 5.74
CA VAL A 63 1.09 1.94 7.09
C VAL A 63 2.32 2.84 7.02
N GLN A 64 3.26 2.59 6.10
CA GLN A 64 4.42 3.46 5.93
C GLN A 64 4.01 4.88 5.51
N VAL A 65 3.08 4.99 4.56
CA VAL A 65 2.52 6.29 4.16
C VAL A 65 1.87 7.00 5.36
N GLN A 66 1.08 6.29 6.16
CA GLN A 66 0.46 6.82 7.38
C GLN A 66 1.49 7.28 8.42
N LEU A 67 2.57 6.53 8.62
CA LEU A 67 3.66 6.88 9.54
C LEU A 67 4.41 8.15 9.07
N SER A 68 4.56 8.34 7.76
CA SER A 68 5.08 9.58 7.22
C SER A 68 4.18 10.78 7.55
N PHE A 69 2.87 10.67 7.29
CA PHE A 69 1.93 11.75 7.61
C PHE A 69 1.84 12.05 9.10
N ALA A 70 1.94 11.03 9.95
CA ALA A 70 2.03 11.23 11.39
C ALA A 70 3.32 11.95 11.80
N SER A 71 4.42 11.68 11.10
CA SER A 71 5.73 12.30 11.35
C SER A 71 5.76 13.76 10.90
N PHE A 72 5.12 14.14 9.79
CA PHE A 72 4.94 15.55 9.40
C PHE A 72 4.24 16.38 10.50
N GLY A 73 3.24 15.78 11.15
CA GLY A 73 2.51 16.45 12.23
C GLY A 73 3.33 16.69 13.50
N ARG A 74 4.45 15.97 13.68
CA ARG A 74 5.29 16.03 14.89
C ARG A 74 6.63 16.75 14.68
N LEU A 75 7.23 16.58 13.51
CA LEU A 75 8.61 17.00 13.22
C LEU A 75 8.70 18.16 12.21
N GLY A 76 7.56 18.66 11.71
CA GLY A 76 7.54 19.65 10.64
C GLY A 76 7.54 18.99 9.25
N TYR A 77 7.46 19.80 8.19
CA TYR A 77 7.27 19.29 6.83
C TYR A 77 8.53 18.65 6.25
N PHE A 78 9.70 19.29 6.36
CA PHE A 78 10.96 18.76 5.85
C PHE A 78 11.67 17.96 6.95
N ASN A 79 11.50 16.64 6.97
CA ASN A 79 12.17 15.77 7.92
C ASN A 79 12.51 14.39 7.33
N LEU A 80 13.67 13.85 7.74
CA LEU A 80 14.28 12.66 7.13
C LEU A 80 13.44 11.43 7.42
N LYS A 81 12.78 11.43 8.59
CA LYS A 81 11.93 10.33 9.03
C LYS A 81 10.70 10.17 8.11
N SER A 82 10.03 11.27 7.79
CA SER A 82 8.87 11.27 6.89
C SER A 82 9.26 10.95 5.45
N SER A 83 10.42 11.47 5.00
CA SER A 83 11.01 11.09 3.72
C SER A 83 11.30 9.58 3.65
N GLY A 84 11.96 9.02 4.67
CA GLY A 84 12.25 7.59 4.74
C GLY A 84 11.01 6.71 4.65
N TYR A 85 9.96 7.06 5.39
CA TYR A 85 8.67 6.36 5.33
C TYR A 85 7.94 6.50 3.98
N LEU A 86 8.03 7.66 3.32
CA LEU A 86 7.47 7.82 1.98
C LEU A 86 8.22 7.00 0.95
N LYS A 87 9.54 6.93 1.06
CA LYS A 87 10.39 6.13 0.15
C LYS A 87 10.09 4.65 0.29
N THR A 88 10.03 4.13 1.53
CA THR A 88 9.70 2.72 1.77
C THR A 88 8.25 2.43 1.37
N GLY A 89 7.29 3.27 1.77
CA GLY A 89 5.89 3.12 1.38
C GLY A 89 5.69 3.14 -0.14
N GLY A 90 6.31 4.09 -0.84
CA GLY A 90 6.29 4.18 -2.30
C GLY A 90 6.86 2.94 -2.97
N LEU A 91 8.03 2.46 -2.51
CA LEU A 91 8.64 1.23 -3.02
C LEU A 91 7.75 -0.01 -2.78
N THR A 92 7.13 -0.11 -1.61
CA THR A 92 6.19 -1.20 -1.30
C THR A 92 4.96 -1.16 -2.20
N LEU A 93 4.41 0.02 -2.49
CA LEU A 93 3.27 0.17 -3.41
C LEU A 93 3.64 -0.16 -4.85
N ILE A 94 4.84 0.20 -5.31
CA ILE A 94 5.38 -0.22 -6.61
C ILE A 94 5.44 -1.75 -6.66
N PHE A 95 6.08 -2.38 -5.67
CA PHE A 95 6.19 -3.84 -5.62
C PHE A 95 4.81 -4.52 -5.60
N PHE A 96 3.88 -4.00 -4.81
CA PHE A 96 2.48 -4.46 -4.79
C PHE A 96 1.82 -4.37 -6.15
N SER A 97 1.93 -3.23 -6.85
CA SER A 97 1.29 -3.03 -8.15
C SER A 97 1.84 -3.97 -9.23
N LEU A 98 3.16 -4.21 -9.22
CA LEU A 98 3.81 -5.15 -10.13
C LEU A 98 3.41 -6.60 -9.81
N ALA A 99 3.49 -7.00 -8.54
CA ALA A 99 3.09 -8.34 -8.10
C ALA A 99 1.61 -8.62 -8.39
N SER A 100 0.73 -7.64 -8.18
CA SER A 100 -0.71 -7.76 -8.46
C SER A 100 -0.99 -7.83 -9.95
N SER A 101 -0.25 -7.08 -10.78
CA SER A 101 -0.36 -7.16 -12.24
C SER A 101 0.05 -8.54 -12.75
N VAL A 102 1.15 -9.09 -12.24
CA VAL A 102 1.59 -10.46 -12.55
C VAL A 102 0.58 -11.49 -12.08
N HIS A 103 0.05 -11.36 -10.86
CA HIS A 103 -1.02 -12.23 -10.35
C HIS A 103 -2.26 -12.19 -11.24
N ASN A 104 -2.69 -11.01 -11.69
CA ASN A 104 -3.83 -10.83 -12.58
C ASN A 104 -3.66 -11.54 -13.93
N LEU A 105 -2.42 -11.62 -14.45
CA LEU A 105 -2.12 -12.40 -15.65
C LEU A 105 -2.27 -13.91 -15.41
N PHE A 106 -1.88 -14.42 -14.24
CA PHE A 106 -2.04 -15.84 -13.91
C PHE A 106 -3.50 -16.27 -13.78
N ILE A 107 -4.39 -15.37 -13.40
CA ILE A 107 -5.82 -15.66 -13.19
C ILE A 107 -6.72 -15.15 -14.31
N ILE A 108 -6.15 -14.65 -15.40
CA ILE A 108 -6.87 -13.93 -16.45
C ILE A 108 -7.98 -14.76 -17.11
N SER A 109 -7.81 -16.07 -17.22
CA SER A 109 -8.80 -17.01 -17.78
C SER A 109 -10.07 -17.13 -16.92
N TYR A 110 -10.03 -16.67 -15.67
CA TYR A 110 -11.12 -16.76 -14.71
C TYR A 110 -11.79 -15.40 -14.42
N LEU A 111 -11.28 -14.33 -15.01
CA LEU A 111 -11.79 -12.98 -14.83
C LEU A 111 -12.67 -12.56 -16.01
N SER A 112 -13.67 -11.73 -15.74
CA SER A 112 -14.39 -11.05 -16.81
C SER A 112 -13.50 -9.97 -17.46
N THR A 113 -13.76 -9.64 -18.72
CA THR A 113 -13.04 -8.57 -19.44
C THR A 113 -13.11 -7.24 -18.69
N GLU A 114 -14.24 -6.93 -18.07
CA GLU A 114 -14.43 -5.75 -17.23
C GLU A 114 -13.49 -5.77 -16.01
N SER A 115 -13.43 -6.88 -15.28
CA SER A 115 -12.53 -7.02 -14.13
C SER A 115 -11.06 -6.89 -14.53
N ILE A 116 -10.67 -7.44 -15.68
CA ILE A 116 -9.30 -7.32 -16.20
C ILE A 116 -8.95 -5.85 -16.43
N LEU A 117 -9.83 -5.10 -17.11
CA LEU A 117 -9.61 -3.69 -17.41
C LEU A 117 -9.54 -2.84 -16.13
N LEU A 118 -10.48 -3.04 -15.21
CA LEU A 118 -10.51 -2.30 -13.95
C LEU A 118 -9.27 -2.59 -13.09
N ASN A 119 -8.86 -3.85 -13.00
CA ASN A 119 -7.64 -4.23 -12.28
C ASN A 119 -6.40 -3.58 -12.89
N PHE A 120 -6.28 -3.57 -14.23
CA PHE A 120 -5.17 -2.94 -14.92
C PHE A 120 -5.07 -1.44 -14.63
N ILE A 121 -6.21 -0.73 -14.69
CA ILE A 121 -6.28 0.70 -14.38
C ILE A 121 -5.90 0.95 -12.92
N MET A 122 -6.49 0.19 -11.98
CA MET A 122 -6.22 0.28 -10.55
C MET A 122 -4.73 0.10 -10.24
N TYR A 123 -4.10 -0.97 -10.73
CA TYR A 123 -2.69 -1.24 -10.45
C TYR A 123 -1.77 -0.21 -11.10
N SER A 124 -2.12 0.31 -12.28
CA SER A 124 -1.39 1.40 -12.92
C SER A 124 -1.46 2.70 -12.11
N ILE A 125 -2.62 3.03 -11.54
CA ILE A 125 -2.77 4.19 -10.64
C ILE A 125 -1.92 4.00 -9.38
N ILE A 126 -1.95 2.82 -8.77
CA ILE A 126 -1.17 2.53 -7.56
C ILE A 126 0.34 2.58 -7.84
N LEU A 127 0.77 2.09 -9.01
CA LEU A 127 2.16 2.20 -9.46
C LEU A 127 2.59 3.66 -9.56
N LEU A 128 1.77 4.49 -10.23
CA LEU A 128 2.02 5.93 -10.38
C LEU A 128 2.08 6.63 -9.02
N ILE A 129 1.16 6.31 -8.10
CA ILE A 129 1.19 6.82 -6.73
C ILE A 129 2.49 6.42 -6.04
N GLY A 130 2.92 5.16 -6.15
CA GLY A 130 4.17 4.67 -5.57
C GLY A 130 5.39 5.44 -6.06
N VAL A 131 5.50 5.67 -7.37
CA VAL A 131 6.56 6.50 -7.98
C VAL A 131 6.48 7.95 -7.49
N GLY A 132 5.27 8.53 -7.44
CA GLY A 132 5.05 9.89 -6.95
C GLY A 132 5.51 10.07 -5.50
N LEU A 133 5.24 9.09 -4.63
CA LEU A 133 5.68 9.12 -3.23
C LEU A 133 7.21 9.07 -3.12
N MET A 134 7.90 8.31 -3.97
CA MET A 134 9.37 8.30 -4.01
C MET A 134 9.94 9.66 -4.43
N ALA A 135 9.36 10.29 -5.46
CA ALA A 135 9.77 11.63 -5.88
C ALA A 135 9.58 12.66 -4.76
N VAL A 136 8.43 12.62 -4.07
CA VAL A 136 8.17 13.48 -2.91
C VAL A 136 9.15 13.21 -1.77
N ALA A 137 9.51 11.95 -1.50
CA ALA A 137 10.51 11.61 -0.49
C ALA A 137 11.86 12.29 -0.76
N ASP A 138 12.33 12.27 -2.01
CA ASP A 138 13.60 12.90 -2.39
C ASP A 138 13.55 14.43 -2.25
N ILE A 139 12.42 15.06 -2.61
CA ILE A 139 12.20 16.50 -2.40
C ILE A 139 12.30 16.85 -0.91
N LEU A 140 11.67 16.05 -0.05
CA LEU A 140 11.65 16.30 1.38
C LEU A 140 13.02 16.15 2.03
N ALA A 141 13.78 15.13 1.63
CA ALA A 141 15.14 14.91 2.13
C ALA A 141 16.06 16.09 1.75
N LYS A 142 15.96 16.59 0.51
CA LYS A 142 16.72 17.77 0.07
C LYS A 142 16.28 19.04 0.79
N GLY A 143 14.98 19.22 1.00
CA GLY A 143 14.43 20.38 1.69
C GLY A 143 14.94 20.53 3.13
N GLU A 144 15.09 19.42 3.86
CA GLU A 144 15.59 19.44 5.23
C GLU A 144 17.08 19.77 5.30
N ILE A 145 17.88 19.29 4.33
CA ILE A 145 19.30 19.65 4.24
C ILE A 145 19.43 21.17 4.06
N ILE A 146 18.65 21.74 3.16
CA ILE A 146 18.62 23.19 2.91
C ILE A 146 18.18 23.95 4.16
N GLU A 147 17.12 23.50 4.84
CA GLU A 147 16.62 24.12 6.07
C GLU A 147 17.69 24.11 7.17
N ARG A 148 18.40 22.98 7.32
CA ARG A 148 19.51 22.82 8.27
C ARG A 148 20.70 23.73 7.92
N GLU A 149 21.13 23.76 6.66
CA GLU A 149 22.23 24.63 6.21
C GLU A 149 21.91 26.10 6.45
N ASN A 150 20.69 26.53 6.15
CA ASN A 150 20.25 27.89 6.38
C ASN A 150 20.22 28.24 7.88
N SER A 151 19.77 27.31 8.73
CA SER A 151 19.76 27.50 10.19
C SER A 151 21.15 27.58 10.85
N LEU A 152 22.20 27.10 10.17
CA LEU A 152 23.58 27.16 10.65
C LEU A 152 24.31 28.43 10.19
N THR A 153 23.74 29.16 9.23
CA THR A 153 24.40 30.31 8.58
C THR A 153 23.86 31.65 9.07
N ILE A 154 22.64 31.68 9.64
CA ILE A 154 21.98 32.84 10.24
C ILE A 154 22.14 32.77 11.77
#